data_AF-A0ABD0PY03-F1
#
_entry.id   AF-A0ABD0PY03-F1
#
_cell.length_a   1.000
_cell.length_b   1.000
_cell.length_c   1.000
_cell.angle_alpha   90.00
_cell.angle_beta   90.00
_cell.angle_gamma   90.00
#
_symmetry.space_group_name_H-M   'P 1'
#
loop_
_entity.id
_entity.type
_entity.pdbx_description
1 polymer ?
#
loop_
_entity_poly.entity_id
_entity_poly.type
_entity_poly.pdbx_seq_one_letter_code
_entity_poly.pdbx_strand_id
1 'polypeptide(L)' 'MHRDSVLGTGPRGPRPMPGQYVPTCDAQGEYDPIQCHASIGQCWCVDRNGQEISGTRTGPGRFPEC' A
#
# COMPACT_ATOMS: atom_id res chain seq x y z
N MET A 1 19.45 10.01 28.41
CA MET A 1 17.98 10.03 28.19
C MET A 1 17.74 11.00 27.05
N HIS A 2 17.39 10.65 25.82
CA HIS A 2 16.96 9.40 25.18
C HIS A 2 17.52 9.48 23.75
N ARG A 3 18.55 8.69 23.45
CA ARG A 3 19.07 8.58 22.09
C ARG A 3 18.24 7.51 21.42
N ASP A 4 17.13 7.90 20.79
CA ASP A 4 16.32 7.02 19.94
C ASP A 4 17.17 6.48 18.79
N SER A 5 17.88 5.40 19.07
CA SER A 5 18.50 4.54 18.08
C SER A 5 17.45 3.50 17.69
N VAL A 6 16.47 3.92 16.89
CA VAL A 6 15.55 3.01 16.21
C VAL A 6 15.83 3.06 14.71
N LEU A 7 17.08 2.79 14.34
CA LEU A 7 17.43 2.34 13.00
C LEU A 7 17.96 0.93 13.13
N GLY A 8 17.03 0.00 13.33
CA GLY A 8 17.28 -1.42 13.15
C GLY A 8 17.60 -1.68 11.70
N THR A 9 18.88 -1.55 11.35
CA THR A 9 19.49 -1.94 10.08
C THR A 9 19.52 -3.47 9.98
N GLY A 10 18.35 -4.09 9.81
CA GLY A 10 18.21 -5.45 9.31
C GLY A 10 17.94 -5.44 7.80
N PRO A 11 18.27 -6.52 7.06
CA PRO A 11 18.01 -6.63 5.61
C PRO A 11 16.51 -6.73 5.26
N ARG A 12 15.63 -6.57 6.26
CA ARG A 12 14.20 -6.45 6.13
C ARG A 12 13.86 -5.16 6.85
N GLY A 13 13.72 -4.07 6.09
CA GLY A 13 13.23 -2.78 6.58
C GLY A 13 11.91 -2.93 7.35
N PRO A 14 11.42 -1.85 7.99
CA PRO A 14 10.25 -1.91 8.86
C PRO A 14 9.13 -2.63 8.14
N ARG A 15 8.84 -3.86 8.58
CA ARG A 15 7.70 -4.61 8.09
C ARG A 15 6.49 -3.74 8.44
N PRO A 16 5.69 -3.31 7.46
CA PRO A 16 4.46 -2.61 7.74
C PRO A 16 3.70 -3.41 8.79
N MET A 17 3.17 -2.72 9.79
CA MET A 17 2.34 -3.34 10.83
C MET A 17 1.31 -4.24 10.15
N PRO A 18 1.13 -5.50 10.58
CA PRO A 18 0.10 -6.37 10.03
C PRO A 18 -1.25 -5.66 10.15
N GLY A 19 -1.89 -5.34 9.02
CA GLY A 19 -3.13 -4.57 8.98
C GLY A 19 -3.01 -3.14 8.46
N GLN A 20 -1.80 -2.62 8.22
CA GLN A 20 -1.63 -1.31 7.62
C GLN A 20 -1.67 -1.40 6.09
N TYR A 21 -2.56 -0.61 5.49
CA TYR A 21 -2.53 -0.35 4.06
C TYR A 21 -1.23 0.36 3.68
N VAL A 22 -0.47 -0.27 2.79
CA VAL A 22 0.73 0.30 2.19
C VAL A 22 0.41 0.58 0.73
N PRO A 23 0.42 1.85 0.30
CA PRO A 23 0.21 2.17 -1.10
C PRO A 23 1.36 1.61 -1.94
N THR A 24 1.00 1.01 -3.06
CA THR A 24 1.92 0.62 -4.14
C THR A 24 2.24 1.86 -4.96
N CYS A 25 3.52 2.02 -5.29
CA CYS A 25 4.01 3.06 -6.17
C CYS A 25 4.71 2.42 -7.36
N ASP A 26 4.67 3.10 -8.50
CA ASP A 26 5.37 2.69 -9.71
C ASP A 26 6.88 3.01 -9.64
N ALA A 27 7.61 2.70 -10.72
CA ALA A 27 9.05 2.96 -10.81
C ALA A 27 9.41 4.45 -10.86
N GLN A 28 8.45 5.34 -11.11
CA GLN A 28 8.63 6.79 -11.08
C GLN A 28 8.30 7.38 -9.70
N GLY A 29 7.80 6.55 -8.76
CA GLY A 29 7.35 6.99 -7.44
C GLY A 29 5.93 7.56 -7.43
N GLU A 30 5.17 7.39 -8.52
CA GLU A 30 3.77 7.78 -8.62
C GLU A 30 2.88 6.64 -8.09
N TYR A 31 1.66 6.94 -7.66
CA TYR A 31 0.75 5.91 -7.15
C TYR A 31 0.35 4.96 -8.27
N ASP A 32 0.48 3.65 -8.02
CA ASP A 32 -0.01 2.66 -8.96
C ASP A 32 -1.53 2.81 -9.07
N PRO A 33 -2.11 2.86 -10.28
CA PRO A 33 -3.55 3.00 -10.45
C PRO A 33 -4.31 1.86 -9.78
N ILE A 34 -3.71 0.68 -9.59
CA ILE A 34 -4.28 -0.44 -8.84
C ILE A 34 -3.64 -0.50 -7.46
N GLN A 35 -4.46 -0.32 -6.42
CA GLN A 35 -4.03 -0.46 -5.04
C GLN A 35 -4.66 -1.63 -4.34
N CYS A 36 -3.84 -2.48 -3.74
CA CYS A 36 -4.26 -3.69 -3.06
C CYS A 36 -3.95 -3.64 -1.57
N HIS A 37 -4.98 -3.84 -0.75
CA HIS A 37 -4.83 -3.99 0.69
C HIS A 37 -4.66 -5.46 1.05
N ALA A 38 -3.39 -5.88 1.12
CA ALA A 38 -3.01 -7.26 1.40
C ALA A 38 -3.62 -7.84 2.69
N SER A 39 -3.92 -6.99 3.70
CA SER A 39 -4.52 -7.45 4.95
C SER A 39 -5.97 -7.90 4.83
N ILE A 40 -6.74 -7.33 3.91
CA ILE A 40 -8.16 -7.68 3.69
C ILE A 40 -8.38 -8.32 2.31
N GLY A 41 -7.33 -8.40 1.50
CA GLY A 41 -7.31 -8.95 0.15
C GLY A 41 -8.00 -8.09 -0.91
N GLN A 42 -8.46 -6.88 -0.60
CA GLN A 42 -9.23 -6.06 -1.54
C GLN A 42 -8.32 -5.18 -2.40
N CYS A 43 -8.66 -5.04 -3.68
CA CYS A 43 -7.97 -4.14 -4.61
C CYS A 43 -8.94 -3.08 -5.15
N TRP A 44 -8.49 -1.85 -5.37
CA TRP A 44 -9.29 -0.73 -5.90
C TRP A 44 -8.47 0.16 -6.83
N CYS A 45 -9.14 0.93 -7.68
CA CYS A 45 -8.47 1.96 -8.46
C CYS A 45 -8.21 3.20 -7.61
N VAL A 46 -7.07 3.84 -7.82
CA VAL A 46 -6.79 5.17 -7.27
C VAL A 46 -6.52 6.18 -8.38
N ASP A 47 -6.72 7.45 -8.06
CA ASP A 47 -6.27 8.55 -8.89
C ASP A 47 -4.77 8.84 -8.70
N ARG A 48 -4.25 9.85 -9.42
CA ARG A 48 -2.85 10.29 -9.31
C ARG A 48 -2.45 10.79 -7.92
N ASN A 49 -3.44 11.09 -7.07
CA ASN A 49 -3.22 11.51 -5.68
C ASN A 49 -3.22 10.31 -4.71
N GLY A 50 -3.45 9.09 -5.21
CA GLY A 50 -3.58 7.87 -4.40
C GLY A 50 -4.96 7.74 -3.74
N GLN A 51 -5.96 8.49 -4.20
CA GLN A 51 -7.30 8.48 -3.66
C GLN A 51 -8.17 7.42 -4.35
N GLU A 52 -8.81 6.55 -3.56
CA GLU A 52 -9.70 5.51 -4.06
C GLU A 52 -10.84 6.09 -4.91
N ILE A 53 -11.03 5.52 -6.09
CA ILE A 53 -12.17 5.79 -6.95
C ILE A 53 -13.34 4.95 -6.48
N SER A 54 -14.37 5.59 -5.94
CA SER A 54 -15.58 4.94 -5.46
C SER A 54 -16.19 4.00 -6.50
N GLY A 55 -16.49 2.76 -6.11
CA GLY A 55 -17.08 1.74 -6.98
C GLY A 55 -16.06 0.85 -7.70
N THR A 56 -14.76 1.13 -7.57
CA THR A 56 -13.70 0.29 -8.15
C THR A 56 -13.15 -0.75 -7.17
N ARG A 57 -13.52 -0.69 -5.89
CA ARG A 57 -13.11 -1.67 -4.88
C ARG A 57 -13.70 -3.04 -5.20
N THR A 58 -12.81 -3.99 -5.43
CA THR A 58 -13.10 -5.38 -5.72
C THR A 58 -12.85 -6.27 -4.49
N GLY A 59 -13.56 -7.40 -4.44
CA GLY A 59 -13.42 -8.38 -3.39
C GLY A 59 -12.08 -9.14 -3.43
N PRO A 60 -11.79 -9.95 -2.40
CA PRO A 60 -10.55 -10.70 -2.32
C PRO A 60 -10.31 -11.61 -3.53
N GLY A 61 -9.16 -11.43 -4.18
CA GLY A 61 -8.76 -12.21 -5.35
C GLY A 61 -9.28 -11.69 -6.69
N ARG A 62 -9.94 -10.52 -6.73
CA ARG A 62 -10.22 -9.80 -7.98
C ARG A 62 -9.33 -8.55 -8.06
N PHE A 63 -8.96 -8.18 -9.28
CA PHE A 63 -8.26 -6.94 -9.59
C PHE A 63 -9.22 -6.05 -10.40
N PRO A 64 -9.33 -4.75 -10.09
CA PRO A 64 -10.03 -3.82 -10.95
C PRO A 64 -9.24 -3.58 -12.24
N GLU A 65 -9.94 -3.35 -13.35
CA GLU A 65 -9.34 -2.91 -14.61
C GLU A 65 -9.24 -1.37 -14.60
N CYS A 66 -8.15 -0.89 -14.04
CA CYS A 66 -7.65 0.48 -14.16
C CYS A 66 -6.57 0.50 -15.27
#